data_AF-A0A9D0YK96-F1
#
_entry.id   AF-A0A9D0YK96-F1
#
_cell.length_a   1.000
_cell.length_b   1.000
_cell.length_c   1.000
_cell.angle_alpha   90.00
_cell.angle_beta   90.00
_cell.angle_gamma   90.00
#
_symmetry.space_group_name_H-M   'P 1'
#
loop_
_entity.id
_entity.type
_entity.pdbx_description
1 polymer ?
#
loop_
_entity_poly.entity_id
_entity_poly.type
_entity_poly.pdbx_seq_one_letter_code
_entity_poly.pdbx_strand_id
1 'polypeptide(L)'
;MSFTTADLSNSNNFSKKANKKYLTAGVKLHAHYHDYHFGVATYLGERIFAVMDSGMKVQHHAMEFNESYMLLFGKNFSNLSVNLRYAKHKAKEIPIDHDNVTVENIALEVSYQF
;
A
#
# COMPACT_ATOMS: atom_id res chain seq x y z
N MET A 1 4.88 -1.29 -14.39
CA MET A 1 5.04 0.18 -14.23
C MET A 1 3.65 0.76 -14.05
N SER A 2 3.45 1.60 -13.03
CA SER A 2 2.16 2.23 -12.72
C SER A 2 2.34 3.74 -12.63
N PHE A 3 1.33 4.47 -13.11
CA PHE A 3 1.23 5.92 -12.94
C PHE A 3 0.09 6.21 -11.97
N THR A 4 0.36 7.05 -10.98
CA THR A 4 -0.68 7.55 -10.06
C THR A 4 -0.74 9.06 -10.20
N THR A 5 -1.94 9.58 -10.45
CA THR A 5 -2.20 11.03 -10.45
C THR A 5 -2.91 11.39 -9.15
N ALA A 6 -2.37 12.38 -8.43
CA ALA A 6 -3.07 12.96 -7.30
C ALA A 6 -4.18 13.89 -7.81
N ASP A 7 -5.42 13.70 -7.34
CA ASP A 7 -6.49 14.67 -7.54
C ASP A 7 -6.28 15.84 -6.58
N LEU A 8 -5.91 16.99 -7.14
CA LEU A 8 -5.67 18.24 -6.39
C LEU A 8 -6.80 19.25 -6.54
N SER A 9 -7.95 18.86 -7.12
CA SER A 9 -9.09 19.77 -7.36
C SER A 9 -9.64 20.39 -6.06
N ASN A 10 -9.52 19.69 -4.93
CA ASN A 10 -9.84 20.18 -3.57
C ASN A 10 -8.61 20.10 -2.65
N SER A 11 -7.48 20.70 -3.06
CA SER A 11 -6.26 20.69 -2.25
C SER A 11 -6.44 21.39 -0.90
N ASN A 12 -5.98 20.76 0.19
CA ASN A 12 -5.95 21.34 1.53
C ASN A 12 -4.50 21.48 2.02
N ASN A 13 -4.30 21.97 3.25
CA ASN A 13 -2.95 22.14 3.80
C ASN A 13 -2.13 20.83 3.84
N PHE A 14 -2.79 19.66 3.89
CA PHE A 14 -2.13 18.35 3.93
C PHE A 14 -1.66 17.85 2.56
N SER A 15 -2.19 18.37 1.45
CA SER A 15 -1.79 18.00 0.09
C SER A 15 -0.96 19.06 -0.65
N LYS A 16 -0.65 20.20 0.00
CA LYS A 16 0.04 21.35 -0.60
C LYS A 16 1.42 21.04 -1.20
N LYS A 17 2.12 20.04 -0.66
CA LYS A 17 3.45 19.61 -1.13
C LYS A 17 3.41 18.31 -1.96
N ALA A 18 2.24 17.81 -2.33
CA ALA A 18 2.12 16.62 -3.15
C ALA A 18 2.46 16.90 -4.62
N ASN A 19 3.13 15.97 -5.28
CA ASN A 19 3.37 16.03 -6.73
C ASN A 19 2.08 15.68 -7.50
N LYS A 20 1.93 16.27 -8.70
CA LYS A 20 0.78 15.97 -9.58
C LYS A 20 0.85 14.58 -10.19
N LYS A 21 2.07 14.06 -10.40
CA LYS A 21 2.33 12.79 -11.09
C LYS A 21 3.35 12.00 -10.30
N TYR A 22 3.05 10.74 -10.11
CA TYR A 22 3.88 9.76 -9.43
C TYR A 22 4.17 8.60 -10.37
N LEU A 23 5.42 8.17 -10.43
CA LEU A 23 5.86 7.04 -11.24
C LEU A 23 6.46 5.96 -10.34
N THR A 24 5.98 4.74 -10.54
CA THR A 24 6.47 3.59 -9.77
C THR A 24 6.65 2.39 -10.66
N ALA A 25 7.79 1.74 -10.51
CA ALA A 25 8.04 0.41 -11.02
C ALA A 25 7.82 -0.60 -9.90
N GLY A 26 7.25 -1.75 -10.22
CA GLY A 26 7.06 -2.80 -9.24
C GLY A 26 7.01 -4.17 -9.89
N VAL A 27 7.45 -5.16 -9.13
CA VAL A 27 7.40 -6.57 -9.48
C VAL A 27 6.61 -7.28 -8.40
N LYS A 28 5.66 -8.12 -8.82
CA LYS A 28 4.88 -8.98 -7.94
C LYS A 28 5.05 -10.41 -8.44
N LEU A 29 5.50 -11.28 -7.57
CA LEU A 29 5.50 -12.72 -7.79
C LEU A 29 4.45 -13.34 -6.89
N HIS A 30 3.71 -14.30 -7.42
CA HIS A 30 2.66 -14.99 -6.69
C HIS A 30 2.64 -16.44 -7.15
N ALA A 31 2.76 -17.34 -6.20
CA ALA A 31 2.81 -18.77 -6.41
C ALA A 31 1.66 -19.43 -5.66
N HIS A 32 1.10 -20.45 -6.28
CA HIS A 32 0.03 -21.28 -5.71
C HIS A 32 0.53 -22.71 -5.58
N TYR A 33 0.24 -23.33 -4.44
CA TYR A 33 0.45 -24.76 -4.23
C TYR A 33 -0.70 -25.33 -3.42
N HIS A 34 -1.53 -26.14 -4.07
CA HIS A 34 -2.75 -26.69 -3.48
C HIS A 34 -3.63 -25.53 -2.95
N ASP A 35 -4.13 -25.66 -1.73
CA ASP A 35 -4.90 -24.65 -1.01
C ASP A 35 -4.09 -23.43 -0.54
N TYR A 36 -2.76 -23.46 -0.67
CA TYR A 36 -1.89 -22.39 -0.19
C TYR A 36 -1.46 -21.46 -1.32
N HIS A 37 -1.23 -20.20 -0.98
CA HIS A 37 -0.58 -19.27 -1.89
C HIS A 37 0.38 -18.34 -1.18
N PHE A 38 1.44 -18.00 -1.87
CA PHE A 38 2.52 -17.15 -1.38
C PHE A 38 2.81 -16.06 -2.38
N GLY A 39 2.92 -14.82 -1.92
CA GLY A 39 3.19 -13.67 -2.75
C GLY A 39 4.28 -12.80 -2.17
N VAL A 40 5.13 -12.28 -3.06
CA VAL A 40 6.07 -11.22 -2.73
C VAL A 40 5.86 -10.08 -3.71
N ALA A 41 5.93 -8.84 -3.23
CA ALA A 41 5.87 -7.69 -4.09
C ALA A 41 6.86 -6.63 -3.64
N THR A 42 7.59 -6.07 -4.60
CA THR A 42 8.45 -4.92 -4.40
C THR A 42 8.03 -3.80 -5.33
N TYR A 43 8.13 -2.57 -4.85
CA TYR A 43 7.85 -1.37 -5.62
C TYR A 43 8.90 -0.32 -5.30
N LEU A 44 9.41 0.31 -6.35
CA LEU A 44 10.44 1.33 -6.33
C LEU A 44 9.94 2.56 -7.10
N GLY A 45 10.13 3.72 -6.51
CA GLY A 45 9.63 4.99 -7.04
C GLY A 45 8.50 5.55 -6.18
N GLU A 46 8.27 6.84 -6.33
CA GLU A 46 7.40 7.63 -5.47
C GLU A 46 5.93 7.27 -5.71
N ARG A 47 5.17 7.08 -4.63
CA ARG A 47 3.70 6.94 -4.61
C ARG A 47 3.12 7.66 -3.43
N ILE A 48 2.14 8.51 -3.66
CA ILE A 48 1.37 9.09 -2.57
C ILE A 48 0.14 8.23 -2.28
N PHE A 49 -0.16 8.03 -0.99
CA PHE A 49 -1.46 7.58 -0.54
C PHE A 49 -1.99 8.63 0.44
N ALA A 50 -3.17 9.17 0.14
CA ALA A 50 -3.95 9.99 1.04
C ALA A 50 -5.24 9.23 1.37
N VAL A 51 -5.66 9.29 2.62
CA VAL A 51 -6.90 8.68 3.10
C VAL A 51 -8.07 9.25 2.29
N MET A 52 -8.86 8.37 1.66
CA MET A 52 -10.15 8.74 1.07
C MET A 52 -11.16 9.01 2.18
N ASP A 53 -12.10 9.92 1.92
CA ASP A 53 -13.16 10.42 2.83
C ASP A 53 -14.17 9.35 3.36
N SER A 54 -13.82 8.07 3.26
CA SER A 54 -14.60 6.92 3.73
C SER A 54 -13.84 6.02 4.72
N GLY A 55 -12.79 6.54 5.36
CA GLY A 55 -12.34 6.11 6.70
C GLY A 55 -11.76 4.71 6.90
N MET A 56 -11.61 3.86 5.87
CA MET A 56 -11.26 2.45 6.10
C MET A 56 -9.76 2.12 6.27
N LYS A 57 -8.83 3.08 6.16
CA LYS A 57 -7.41 2.88 6.54
C LYS A 57 -6.81 4.19 7.03
N VAL A 58 -6.56 4.28 8.34
CA VAL A 58 -6.10 5.50 9.01
C VAL A 58 -4.59 5.64 8.84
N GLN A 59 -4.15 6.49 7.92
CA GLN A 59 -2.88 7.21 8.06
C GLN A 59 -3.22 8.67 8.35
N HIS A 60 -2.86 9.14 9.55
CA HIS A 60 -3.19 10.48 10.02
C HIS A 60 -2.53 11.59 9.18
N HIS A 61 -1.48 11.23 8.43
CA HIS A 61 -0.77 12.11 7.49
C HIS A 61 -0.69 11.46 6.11
N ALA A 62 -0.68 12.29 5.07
CA ALA A 62 -0.41 11.84 3.72
C ALA A 62 1.04 11.35 3.63
N MET A 63 1.24 10.15 3.09
CA MET A 63 2.55 9.52 2.99
C MET A 63 2.94 9.36 1.54
N GLU A 64 4.16 9.78 1.21
CA GLU A 64 4.80 9.48 -0.05
C GLU A 64 5.77 8.32 0.16
N PHE A 65 5.49 7.17 -0.45
CA PHE A 65 6.31 5.97 -0.35
C PHE A 65 7.27 5.86 -1.52
N ASN A 66 8.54 5.63 -1.20
CA ASN A 66 9.63 5.54 -2.18
C ASN A 66 10.00 4.08 -2.46
N GLU A 67 9.95 3.26 -1.41
CA GLU A 67 10.23 1.83 -1.48
C GLU A 67 9.15 1.08 -0.72
N SER A 68 8.75 -0.08 -1.23
CA SER A 68 7.82 -0.96 -0.53
C SER A 68 8.14 -2.41 -0.79
N TYR A 69 8.13 -3.20 0.28
CA TYR A 69 8.36 -4.63 0.27
C TYR A 69 7.18 -5.30 0.98
N MET A 70 6.57 -6.27 0.32
CA MET A 70 5.38 -6.93 0.82
C MET A 70 5.52 -8.43 0.70
N LEU A 71 5.10 -9.13 1.74
CA LEU A 71 4.97 -10.57 1.82
C LEU A 71 3.50 -10.90 2.07
N LEU A 72 3.01 -11.90 1.37
CA LEU A 72 1.66 -12.43 1.49
C LEU A 72 1.76 -13.95 1.64
N PHE A 73 1.08 -14.50 2.63
CA PHE A 73 0.86 -15.92 2.77
C PHE A 73 -0.63 -16.15 3.03
N GLY A 74 -1.22 -17.09 2.32
CA GLY A 74 -2.64 -17.36 2.46
C GLY A 74 -2.97 -18.83 2.27
N LYS A 75 -4.12 -19.21 2.83
CA LYS A 75 -4.74 -20.51 2.63
C LYS A 75 -6.22 -20.32 2.29
N ASN A 76 -6.63 -21.01 1.24
CA ASN A 76 -8.03 -21.17 0.88
C ASN A 76 -8.58 -22.45 1.51
N PHE A 77 -9.75 -22.32 2.09
CA PHE A 77 -10.66 -23.41 2.41
C PHE A 77 -11.86 -23.26 1.45
N SER A 78 -12.70 -24.30 1.35
CA SER A 78 -13.82 -24.36 0.39
C SER A 78 -14.57 -23.02 0.18
N ASN A 79 -15.04 -22.41 1.27
CA ASN A 79 -15.81 -21.16 1.27
C ASN A 79 -15.14 -20.03 2.08
N LEU A 80 -13.90 -20.24 2.55
CA LEU A 80 -13.21 -19.30 3.43
C LEU A 80 -11.76 -19.12 2.96
N SER A 81 -11.31 -17.90 2.79
CA SER A 81 -9.91 -17.56 2.54
C SER A 81 -9.32 -16.82 3.74
N VAL A 82 -8.13 -17.23 4.17
CA VAL A 82 -7.39 -16.55 5.24
C VAL A 82 -6.03 -16.13 4.70
N ASN A 83 -5.73 -14.84 4.83
CA ASN A 83 -4.57 -14.18 4.25
C ASN A 83 -3.83 -13.36 5.30
N LEU A 84 -2.54 -13.65 5.49
CA LEU A 84 -1.64 -12.83 6.29
C LEU A 84 -0.72 -12.05 5.35
N ARG A 85 -0.70 -10.73 5.51
CA ARG A 85 0.13 -9.81 4.74
C ARG A 85 1.02 -9.01 5.68
N TYR A 86 2.32 -9.01 5.40
CA TYR A 86 3.27 -8.06 5.99
C TYR A 86 3.73 -7.09 4.91
N ALA A 87 3.78 -5.81 5.23
CA ALA A 87 4.23 -4.76 4.33
C ALA A 87 5.14 -3.79 5.07
N LYS A 88 6.31 -3.52 4.51
CA LYS A 88 7.26 -2.53 5.00
C LYS A 88 7.51 -1.51 3.91
N HIS A 89 7.40 -0.24 4.27
CA HIS A 89 7.55 0.85 3.34
C HIS A 89 8.51 1.91 3.88
N LYS A 90 9.37 2.46 3.03
CA LYS A 90 10.06 3.72 3.31
C LYS A 90 9.24 4.86 2.72
N ALA A 91 8.96 5.84 3.55
CA ALA A 91 8.10 6.96 3.23
C ALA A 91 8.68 8.29 3.71
N LYS A 92 8.04 9.34 3.19
CA LYS A 92 8.17 10.72 3.60
C LYS A 92 6.80 11.22 4.02
N GLU A 93 6.71 11.87 5.17
CA GLU A 93 5.49 12.51 5.63
C GLU A 93 5.27 13.85 4.92
N ILE A 94 4.09 14.04 4.37
CA ILE A 94 3.65 15.26 3.72
C ILE A 94 2.52 15.89 4.56
N PRO A 95 2.57 17.22 4.85
CA PRO A 95 3.45 18.25 4.28
C PRO A 95 4.70 18.57 5.13
N ILE A 96 4.89 17.86 6.24
CA ILE A 96 5.90 18.17 7.26
C ILE A 96 7.34 18.01 6.72
N ASP A 97 7.50 17.32 5.59
CA ASP A 97 8.80 17.15 4.91
C ASP A 97 9.77 16.28 5.74
N HIS A 98 9.19 15.35 6.50
CA HIS A 98 9.96 14.45 7.34
C HIS A 98 10.29 13.18 6.55
N ASP A 99 11.57 13.07 6.19
CA ASP A 99 12.10 11.97 5.39
C ASP A 99 12.41 10.73 6.23
N ASN A 100 12.58 9.59 5.55
CA ASN A 100 13.04 8.32 6.13
C ASN A 100 12.10 7.72 7.19
N VAL A 101 10.80 7.97 7.06
CA VAL A 101 9.78 7.34 7.90
C VAL A 101 9.56 5.91 7.43
N THR A 102 9.66 4.95 8.35
CA THR A 102 9.35 3.55 8.04
C THR A 102 7.94 3.23 8.50
N VAL A 103 7.11 2.75 7.57
CA VAL A 103 5.75 2.29 7.87
C VAL A 103 5.70 0.78 7.72
N GLU A 104 5.31 0.09 8.78
CA GLU A 104 5.14 -1.36 8.78
C GLU A 104 3.69 -1.72 9.10
N ASN A 105 3.12 -2.63 8.30
CA ASN A 105 1.75 -3.09 8.45
C ASN A 105 1.71 -4.61 8.46
N ILE A 106 1.01 -5.17 9.44
CA ILE A 106 0.57 -6.57 9.44
C ILE A 106 -0.94 -6.54 9.27
N ALA A 107 -1.45 -7.29 8.31
CA ALA A 107 -2.88 -7.41 8.05
C ALA A 107 -3.28 -8.88 7.98
N LEU A 108 -4.31 -9.23 8.75
CA LEU A 108 -5.05 -10.48 8.59
C LEU A 108 -6.34 -10.19 7.84
N GLU A 109 -6.54 -10.87 6.72
CA GLU A 109 -7.70 -10.73 5.86
C GLU A 109 -8.42 -12.07 5.80
N VAL A 110 -9.69 -12.07 6.22
CA VAL A 110 -10.55 -13.25 6.25
C VAL A 110 -11.72 -12.96 5.31
N SER A 111 -11.93 -13.82 4.32
CA SER A 111 -12.98 -13.65 3.31
C SER A 111 -13.84 -14.90 3.25
N TYR A 112 -15.16 -14.74 3.35
CA TYR A 112 -16.13 -15.82 3.23
C TYR A 112 -16.96 -15.62 1.96
N GLN A 113 -17.09 -16.67 1.15
CA GLN A 113 -17.92 -16.65 -0.07
C GLN A 113 -19.23 -17.41 0.21
N PHE A 114 -20.37 -16.74 -0.01
CA PHE A 114 -21.73 -17.28 0.14
C PHE A 114 -22.21 -17.95 -1.14
#